data_AF-A0A2E3J238-F1
#
_entry.id   AF-A0A2E3J238-F1
#
_cell.length_a   1.000
_cell.length_b   1.000
_cell.length_c   1.000
_cell.angle_alpha   90.00
_cell.angle_beta   90.00
_cell.angle_gamma   90.00
#
_symmetry.space_group_name_H-M   'P 1'
#
loop_
_entity.id
_entity.type
_entity.pdbx_description
1 polymer ?
#
loop_
_entity_poly.entity_id
_entity_poly.type
_entity_poly.pdbx_seq_one_letter_code
_entity_poly.pdbx_strand_id
1 'polypeptide(L)'
;MTSRERMMLALENERPDKLLCQVHGWMKNYLNHYLDGMDWFQANAKFGLDHAIYVSPTYTYDPKDLEAWRVRKTPNGTPGWRFSQEQGNDNCSREVPWLED
;
A
#
# COMPACT_ATOMS: atom_id res chain seq x y z
N MET A 1 -5.41 -16.38 -22.10
CA MET A 1 -4.12 -16.41 -21.38
C MET A 1 -4.33 -15.99 -19.93
N THR A 2 -3.75 -16.68 -18.97
CA THR A 2 -3.81 -16.27 -17.55
C THR A 2 -2.96 -15.02 -17.31
N SER A 3 -3.19 -14.34 -16.19
CA SER A 3 -2.38 -13.18 -15.80
C SER A 3 -0.89 -13.54 -15.65
N ARG A 4 -0.62 -14.73 -15.08
CA ARG A 4 0.73 -15.27 -14.94
C ARG A 4 1.38 -15.54 -16.29
N GLU A 5 0.67 -16.22 -17.19
CA GLU A 5 1.19 -16.51 -18.54
C GLU A 5 1.57 -15.23 -19.30
N ARG A 6 0.71 -14.21 -19.26
CA ARG A 6 1.02 -12.91 -19.88
C ARG A 6 2.28 -12.28 -19.31
N MET A 7 2.44 -12.34 -17.99
CA MET A 7 3.64 -11.80 -17.32
C MET A 7 4.89 -12.52 -17.79
N MET A 8 4.86 -13.86 -17.86
CA MET A 8 6.00 -14.65 -18.31
C MET A 8 6.36 -14.34 -19.77
N LEU A 9 5.36 -14.27 -20.67
CA LEU A 9 5.60 -13.93 -22.07
C LEU A 9 6.21 -12.53 -22.24
N ALA A 10 5.74 -11.55 -21.48
CA ALA A 10 6.31 -10.20 -21.56
C ALA A 10 7.75 -10.15 -21.05
N LEU A 11 8.10 -10.94 -20.04
CA LEU A 11 9.49 -11.08 -19.57
C LEU A 11 10.38 -11.75 -20.62
N GLU A 12 9.82 -12.65 -21.42
CA GLU A 12 10.50 -13.33 -22.54
C GLU A 12 10.51 -12.49 -23.83
N ASN A 13 10.01 -11.25 -23.79
CA ASN A 13 9.82 -10.36 -24.95
C ASN A 13 8.92 -10.95 -26.05
N GLU A 14 8.04 -11.88 -25.69
CA GLU A 14 7.01 -12.40 -26.57
C GLU A 14 5.77 -11.50 -26.59
N ARG A 15 4.79 -11.84 -27.42
CA ARG A 15 3.55 -11.05 -27.58
C ARG A 15 2.42 -11.62 -26.72
N PRO A 16 1.99 -10.92 -25.65
CA PRO A 16 0.82 -11.32 -24.87
C PRO A 16 -0.48 -11.07 -25.65
N ASP A 17 -1.59 -11.69 -25.22
CA ASP A 17 -2.92 -11.52 -25.83
C ASP A 17 -3.51 -10.11 -25.62
N LYS A 18 -3.05 -9.38 -24.59
CA LYS A 18 -3.34 -7.95 -24.36
C LYS A 18 -2.24 -7.28 -23.56
N LEU A 19 -2.22 -5.94 -23.53
CA LEU A 19 -1.28 -5.19 -22.71
C LEU A 19 -1.45 -5.54 -21.23
N LEU A 20 -0.34 -5.80 -20.54
CA LEU A 20 -0.30 -6.02 -19.11
C LEU A 20 -0.72 -4.74 -18.38
N CYS A 21 -1.63 -4.87 -17.42
CA CYS A 21 -2.09 -3.74 -16.64
C CYS A 21 -2.25 -4.17 -15.18
N GLN A 22 -1.51 -3.51 -14.30
CA GLN A 22 -1.48 -3.76 -12.87
C GLN A 22 -1.76 -2.47 -12.11
N VAL A 23 -2.42 -2.61 -10.97
CA VAL A 23 -2.65 -1.52 -10.01
C VAL A 23 -1.84 -1.84 -8.76
N HIS A 24 -1.11 -0.86 -8.23
CA HIS A 24 -0.22 -1.03 -7.07
C HIS A 24 -0.96 -1.38 -5.76
N GLY A 25 -2.27 -1.21 -5.75
CA GLY A 25 -3.14 -1.59 -4.65
C GLY A 25 -4.47 -0.88 -4.76
N TRP A 26 -5.52 -1.52 -4.27
CA TRP A 26 -6.84 -0.91 -4.22
C TRP A 26 -7.04 -0.20 -2.89
N MET A 27 -7.39 1.08 -2.95
CA MET A 27 -7.71 1.85 -1.75
C MET A 27 -9.03 1.34 -1.16
N LYS A 28 -9.01 0.94 0.12
CA LYS A 28 -10.21 0.36 0.78
C LYS A 28 -11.43 1.26 0.69
N ASN A 29 -11.23 2.57 0.82
CA ASN A 29 -12.30 3.56 0.64
C ASN A 29 -12.93 3.46 -0.76
N TYR A 30 -12.11 3.42 -1.81
CA TYR A 30 -12.59 3.32 -3.19
C TYR A 30 -13.40 2.03 -3.43
N LEU A 31 -12.90 0.90 -2.93
CA LEU A 31 -13.60 -0.39 -3.04
C LEU A 31 -14.99 -0.33 -2.39
N ASN A 32 -15.07 0.24 -1.18
CA ASN A 32 -16.32 0.30 -0.41
C ASN A 32 -17.35 1.25 -1.02
N HIS A 33 -16.93 2.41 -1.53
CA HIS A 33 -17.86 3.44 -2.01
C HIS A 33 -18.24 3.29 -3.49
N TYR A 34 -17.38 2.68 -4.32
CA TYR A 34 -17.56 2.65 -5.77
C TYR A 34 -17.59 1.24 -6.39
N LEU A 35 -17.20 0.21 -5.63
CA LEU A 35 -17.16 -1.17 -6.11
C LEU A 35 -17.92 -2.14 -5.18
N ASP A 36 -18.95 -1.65 -4.49
CA ASP A 36 -19.81 -2.45 -3.59
C ASP A 36 -19.04 -3.28 -2.54
N GLY A 37 -17.90 -2.78 -2.09
CA GLY A 37 -17.07 -3.50 -1.12
C GLY A 37 -16.35 -4.72 -1.68
N MET A 38 -16.15 -4.80 -3.00
CA MET A 38 -15.36 -5.86 -3.63
C MET A 38 -13.97 -5.98 -3.01
N ASP A 39 -13.50 -7.23 -2.89
CA ASP A 39 -12.10 -7.49 -2.59
C ASP A 39 -11.19 -7.20 -3.80
N TRP A 40 -9.88 -7.26 -3.58
CA TRP A 40 -8.89 -6.94 -4.62
C TRP A 40 -8.94 -7.92 -5.80
N PHE A 41 -9.28 -9.19 -5.56
CA PHE A 41 -9.40 -10.19 -6.62
C PHE A 41 -10.61 -9.91 -7.51
N GLN A 42 -11.74 -9.61 -6.89
CA GLN A 42 -12.99 -9.24 -7.55
C GLN A 42 -12.83 -7.95 -8.35
N ALA A 43 -12.19 -6.92 -7.78
CA ALA A 43 -11.91 -5.67 -8.48
C ALA A 43 -11.01 -5.90 -9.70
N ASN A 44 -9.91 -6.66 -9.56
CA ASN A 44 -9.04 -6.99 -10.68
C ASN A 44 -9.77 -7.79 -11.76
N ALA A 45 -10.62 -8.74 -11.38
CA ALA A 45 -11.43 -9.51 -12.33
C ALA A 45 -12.47 -8.63 -13.06
N LYS A 46 -13.15 -7.71 -12.35
CA LYS A 46 -14.15 -6.80 -12.92
C LYS A 46 -13.58 -5.94 -14.04
N PHE A 47 -12.34 -5.46 -13.88
CA PHE A 47 -11.68 -4.61 -14.86
C PHE A 47 -10.77 -5.39 -15.84
N GLY A 48 -10.67 -6.72 -15.68
CA GLY A 48 -9.79 -7.55 -16.48
C GLY A 48 -8.31 -7.24 -16.30
N LEU A 49 -7.91 -6.76 -15.13
CA LEU A 49 -6.52 -6.44 -14.79
C LEU A 49 -5.72 -7.69 -14.42
N ASP A 50 -4.41 -7.54 -14.41
CA ASP A 50 -3.49 -8.56 -13.93
C ASP A 50 -3.42 -8.60 -12.41
N HIS A 51 -3.40 -9.80 -11.85
CA HIS A 51 -3.43 -10.00 -10.40
C HIS A 51 -2.06 -9.72 -9.78
N ALA A 52 -1.80 -8.46 -9.47
CA ALA A 52 -0.69 -8.01 -8.62
C ALA A 52 -1.25 -7.55 -7.26
N ILE A 53 -1.19 -8.42 -6.26
CA ILE A 53 -1.72 -8.14 -4.92
C ILE A 53 -0.54 -7.92 -3.98
N TYR A 54 -0.39 -6.66 -3.57
CA TYR A 54 0.64 -6.22 -2.64
C TYR A 54 0.15 -6.35 -1.20
N VAL A 55 0.67 -7.35 -0.49
CA VAL A 55 0.45 -7.49 0.95
C VAL A 55 1.72 -7.07 1.68
N SER A 56 1.60 -6.16 2.63
CA SER A 56 2.71 -5.82 3.50
C SER A 56 3.03 -7.01 4.40
N PRO A 57 4.32 -7.34 4.59
CA PRO A 57 4.70 -8.33 5.59
C PRO A 57 4.36 -7.81 6.99
N THR A 58 4.28 -8.72 7.95
CA THR A 58 4.27 -8.33 9.36
C THR A 58 5.63 -7.71 9.70
N TYR A 59 5.62 -6.45 10.12
CA TYR A 59 6.84 -5.77 10.55
C TYR A 59 7.19 -6.20 11.98
N THR A 60 8.38 -6.77 12.15
CA THR A 60 8.96 -7.10 13.46
C THR A 60 10.21 -6.25 13.66
N TYR A 61 10.31 -5.56 14.79
CA TYR A 61 11.43 -4.68 15.13
C TYR A 61 12.21 -5.25 16.32
N ASP A 62 13.52 -4.99 16.36
CA ASP A 62 14.36 -5.37 17.49
C ASP A 62 13.94 -4.57 18.74
N PRO A 63 13.85 -5.20 19.93
CA PRO A 63 13.52 -4.49 21.17
C PRO A 63 14.35 -3.24 21.42
N LYS A 64 15.66 -3.25 21.09
CA LYS A 64 16.55 -2.09 21.27
C LYS A 64 16.11 -0.87 20.44
N ASP A 65 15.53 -1.13 19.27
CA ASP A 65 15.09 -0.09 18.35
C ASP A 65 13.73 0.46 18.80
N LEU A 66 12.86 -0.40 19.35
CA LEU A 66 11.60 -0.01 19.97
C LEU A 66 11.82 0.88 21.21
N GLU A 67 12.84 0.59 22.02
CA GLU A 67 13.22 1.41 23.18
C GLU A 67 13.67 2.82 22.80
N ALA A 68 14.16 3.01 21.57
CA ALA A 68 14.53 4.31 21.02
C ALA A 68 13.36 5.07 20.39
N TRP A 69 12.19 4.44 20.19
CA TRP A 69 11.03 5.13 19.62
C TRP A 69 10.56 6.27 20.52
N ARG A 70 10.35 7.44 19.95
CA ARG A 70 9.84 8.62 20.64
C ARG A 70 8.62 9.14 19.89
N VAL A 71 7.52 9.33 20.62
CA VAL A 71 6.32 9.98 20.10
C VAL A 71 6.31 11.40 20.65
N ARG A 72 6.38 12.40 19.76
CA ARG A 72 6.29 13.81 20.15
C ARG A 72 4.93 14.35 19.75
N LYS A 73 4.19 14.89 20.73
CA LYS A 73 2.98 15.68 20.47
C LYS A 73 3.40 17.15 20.36
N THR A 74 3.39 17.71 19.15
CA THR A 74 3.49 19.16 18.95
C THR A 74 2.09 19.76 18.95
N PRO A 75 1.78 20.72 19.86
CA PRO A 75 0.57 21.52 19.75
C PRO A 75 0.74 22.44 18.55
N ASN A 76 0.17 22.06 17.41
CA ASN A 76 0.00 23.01 16.33
C ASN A 76 -1.19 23.91 16.70
N GLY A 77 -1.10 25.21 16.44
CA GLY A 77 -2.23 26.16 16.55
C GLY A 77 -3.39 25.86 15.58
N THR A 78 -3.41 24.67 15.01
CA THR A 78 -4.45 24.06 14.17
C THR A 78 -4.64 22.64 14.71
N PRO A 79 -5.87 22.19 15.00
CA PRO A 79 -6.08 20.86 15.56
C PRO A 79 -5.65 19.80 14.53
N GLY A 80 -4.56 19.08 14.82
CA GLY A 80 -4.07 18.01 13.95
C GLY A 80 -2.85 17.32 14.55
N TRP A 81 -2.83 15.98 14.46
CA TRP A 81 -1.74 15.14 14.93
C TRP A 81 -0.61 15.10 13.90
N ARG A 82 0.63 15.37 14.32
CA ARG A 82 1.82 15.15 13.49
C ARG A 82 2.77 14.20 14.22
N PHE A 83 3.10 13.08 13.57
CA PHE A 83 4.10 12.14 14.04
C PHE A 83 5.42 12.40 13.30
N SER A 84 6.53 12.56 14.03
CA SER A 84 7.87 12.74 13.46
C SER A 84 8.82 11.71 14.03
N GLN A 85 9.58 11.02 13.17
CA GLN A 85 10.73 10.23 13.59
C GLN A 85 12.01 11.04 13.37
N GLU A 86 12.81 11.23 14.42
CA GLU A 86 14.22 11.60 14.30
C GLU A 86 15.01 10.29 14.38
N GLN A 87 15.26 9.67 13.24
CA GLN A 87 16.36 8.71 13.13
C GLN A 87 17.59 9.50 12.68
N GLY A 88 18.73 9.24 13.33
CA GLY A 88 20.00 9.77 12.88
C GLY A 88 20.15 9.56 11.37
N ASN A 89 20.22 10.68 10.66
CA ASN A 89 20.44 10.88 9.22
C ASN A 89 19.33 10.61 8.19
N ASP A 90 18.16 10.04 8.49
CA ASP A 90 17.10 9.90 7.48
C ASP A 90 15.72 10.35 8.00
N ASN A 91 15.34 11.58 7.64
CA ASN A 91 14.05 12.17 7.98
C ASN A 91 12.91 11.57 7.14
N CYS A 92 12.38 10.41 7.54
CA CYS A 92 11.11 9.91 7.02
C CYS A 92 9.95 10.42 7.91
N SER A 93 9.40 11.59 7.56
CA SER A 93 8.15 12.06 8.17
C SER A 93 6.97 11.46 7.41
N ARG A 94 6.04 10.82 8.13
CA ARG A 94 4.82 10.26 7.54
C ARG A 94 3.61 10.78 8.31
N GLU A 95 2.76 11.53 7.63
CA GLU A 95 1.46 11.94 8.17
C GLU A 95 0.51 10.74 8.09
N VAL A 96 -0.11 10.37 9.23
CA VAL A 96 -1.04 9.24 9.32
C VAL A 96 -2.39 9.80 9.81
N PRO A 97 -3.41 9.97 8.94
CA PRO A 97 -4.59 10.77 9.31
C PRO A 97 -5.73 10.05 10.05
N TRP A 98 -5.62 8.77 10.45
CA TRP A 98 -6.84 7.98 10.75
C TRP A 98 -6.74 7.03 11.95
N LEU A 99 -6.46 7.55 13.15
CA LEU A 99 -6.72 6.85 14.41
C LEU A 99 -7.53 7.79 15.30
N GLU A 100 -8.84 7.58 15.32
CA GLU A 100 -9.75 8.12 16.34
C GLU A 100 -10.05 6.98 17.33
N ASP A 101 -10.15 7.34 18.61
CA ASP A 101 -10.47 6.46 19.75
C ASP A 101 -11.93 5.99 19.73
#